data_AF-A0A1Z4RA33-F1
#
_entry.id   AF-A0A1Z4RA33-F1
#
_cell.length_a   1.000
_cell.length_b   1.000
_cell.length_c   1.000
_cell.angle_alpha   90.00
_cell.angle_beta   90.00
_cell.angle_gamma   90.00
#
_symmetry.space_group_name_H-M   'P 1'
#
loop_
_entity.id
_entity.type
_entity.pdbx_description
1 polymer ?
#
loop_
_entity_poly.entity_id
_entity_poly.type
_entity_poly.pdbx_seq_one_letter_code
_entity_poly.pdbx_strand_id
1 'polypeptide(L)'
;MAESNQNDKDKFLYPRRPYHGDFTPENLAFNANLQEFVQRVGYITDLETGGKILPEEAYRQIKALWTQLNRSKKELGIGENTPPEAN
;
A
#
# COMPACT_ATOMS: atom_id res chain seq x y z
N MET A 1 -9.84 2.25 34.40
CA MET A 1 -10.69 2.31 33.20
C MET A 1 -9.76 2.16 32.01
N ALA A 2 -10.01 1.19 31.13
CA ALA A 2 -9.07 0.73 30.12
C ALA A 2 -8.87 1.79 29.02
N GLU A 3 -7.73 2.46 29.02
CA GLU A 3 -7.22 3.12 27.82
C GLU A 3 -6.89 2.02 26.81
N SER A 4 -7.83 1.75 25.90
CA SER A 4 -7.59 0.78 24.84
C SER A 4 -6.51 1.36 23.92
N ASN A 5 -5.30 0.84 24.01
CA ASN A 5 -4.16 1.09 23.11
C ASN A 5 -4.61 1.19 21.65
N GLN A 6 -4.75 2.41 21.12
CA GLN A 6 -5.03 2.63 19.69
C GLN A 6 -3.99 1.92 18.81
N ASN A 7 -2.73 1.93 19.26
CA ASN A 7 -1.63 1.21 18.63
C ASN A 7 -1.85 -0.30 18.49
N ASP A 8 -2.58 -0.94 19.42
CA ASP A 8 -2.83 -2.38 19.34
C ASP A 8 -3.94 -2.70 18.35
N LYS A 9 -4.95 -1.82 18.25
CA LYS A 9 -5.99 -1.92 17.22
C LYS A 9 -5.41 -1.72 15.82
N ASP A 10 -4.56 -0.71 15.65
CA ASP A 10 -3.92 -0.45 14.37
C ASP A 10 -3.01 -1.61 13.94
N LYS A 11 -2.26 -2.21 14.88
CA LYS A 11 -1.45 -3.41 14.58
C LYS A 11 -2.29 -4.63 14.21
N PHE A 12 -3.45 -4.79 14.85
CA PHE A 12 -4.37 -5.90 14.56
C PHE A 12 -5.07 -5.73 13.21
N LEU A 13 -5.61 -4.54 12.95
CA LEU A 13 -6.32 -4.23 11.72
C LEU A 13 -5.36 -4.11 10.54
N TYR A 14 -4.16 -3.55 10.77
CA TYR A 14 -3.16 -3.25 9.75
C TYR A 14 -1.85 -4.02 9.96
N PRO A 15 -1.85 -5.37 9.81
CA PRO A 15 -0.67 -6.17 10.04
C PRO A 15 0.40 -5.86 8.99
N ARG A 16 1.52 -5.28 9.44
CA ARG A 16 2.70 -5.06 8.59
C ARG A 16 3.56 -6.32 8.54
N ARG A 17 3.96 -6.71 7.33
CA ARG A 17 4.91 -7.79 7.08
C ARG A 17 6.33 -7.25 7.18
N PRO A 18 7.27 -8.01 7.78
CA PRO A 18 8.68 -7.68 7.71
C PRO A 18 9.13 -7.53 6.25
N TYR A 19 10.03 -6.58 6.01
CA TYR A 19 10.67 -6.44 4.71
C TYR A 19 11.82 -7.43 4.58
N HIS A 20 11.86 -8.18 3.48
CA HIS A 20 12.87 -9.20 3.20
C HIS A 20 13.70 -8.93 1.94
N GLY A 21 13.56 -7.73 1.35
CA GLY A 21 14.37 -7.33 0.19
C GLY A 21 15.65 -6.60 0.57
N ASP A 22 16.39 -6.14 -0.43
CA ASP A 22 17.65 -5.42 -0.24
C ASP A 22 17.42 -4.12 0.54
N PHE A 23 18.13 -3.99 1.66
CA PHE A 23 17.96 -2.84 2.54
C PHE A 23 18.55 -1.57 1.93
N THR A 24 17.66 -0.67 1.52
CA THR A 24 17.95 0.76 1.39
C THR A 24 16.80 1.54 2.05
N PRO A 25 17.01 2.78 2.51
CA PRO A 25 15.93 3.62 3.03
C PRO A 25 14.76 3.76 2.05
N GLU A 26 15.05 3.88 0.75
CA GLU A 26 14.07 4.00 -0.33
C GLU A 26 13.26 2.73 -0.50
N ASN A 27 13.92 1.57 -0.52
CA ASN A 27 13.28 0.26 -0.60
C ASN A 27 12.37 -0.01 0.60
N LEU A 28 12.84 0.33 1.82
CA LEU A 28 12.05 0.18 3.03
C LEU A 28 10.82 1.11 3.03
N ALA A 29 11.01 2.38 2.65
CA ALA A 29 9.92 3.35 2.55
C ALA A 29 8.89 2.94 1.47
N PHE A 30 9.36 2.52 0.30
CA PHE A 30 8.48 2.06 -0.77
C PHE A 30 7.70 0.80 -0.36
N ASN A 31 8.35 -0.14 0.32
CA ASN A 31 7.68 -1.32 0.86
C ASN A 31 6.59 -0.95 1.88
N ALA A 32 6.82 0.04 2.75
CA ALA A 32 5.79 0.52 3.67
C ALA A 32 4.58 1.10 2.90
N ASN A 33 4.83 1.90 1.86
CA ASN A 33 3.77 2.46 1.00
C ASN A 33 3.02 1.38 0.23
N LEU A 34 3.72 0.35 -0.24
CA LEU A 34 3.13 -0.81 -0.91
C LEU A 34 2.22 -1.60 0.03
N GLN A 35 2.65 -1.81 1.29
CA GLN A 35 1.82 -2.49 2.28
C GLN A 35 0.55 -1.70 2.61
N GLU A 36 0.64 -0.38 2.75
CA GLU A 36 -0.55 0.47 2.91
C GLU A 36 -1.49 0.37 1.69
N PHE A 37 -0.94 0.41 0.48
CA PHE A 37 -1.71 0.25 -0.75
C PHE A 37 -2.51 -1.07 -0.74
N VAL A 38 -1.84 -2.20 -0.51
CA VAL A 38 -2.48 -3.53 -0.50
C VAL A 38 -3.57 -3.60 0.55
N GLN A 39 -3.31 -3.07 1.74
CA GLN A 39 -4.27 -3.01 2.83
C GLN A 39 -5.54 -2.25 2.44
N ARG A 40 -5.39 -1.04 1.88
CA ARG A 40 -6.52 -0.18 1.52
C ARG A 40 -7.31 -0.74 0.36
N VAL A 41 -6.65 -1.34 -0.63
CA VAL A 41 -7.32 -2.08 -1.72
C VAL A 41 -8.17 -3.20 -1.14
N GLY A 42 -7.64 -3.99 -0.21
CA GLY A 42 -8.39 -5.06 0.46
C GLY A 42 -9.70 -4.55 1.10
N TYR A 43 -9.64 -3.46 1.87
CA TYR A 43 -10.87 -2.90 2.44
C TYR A 43 -11.86 -2.41 1.40
N ILE A 44 -11.39 -1.77 0.34
CA ILE A 44 -12.26 -1.28 -0.72
C ILE A 44 -12.96 -2.48 -1.40
N THR A 45 -12.24 -3.55 -1.69
CA THR A 45 -12.81 -4.76 -2.31
C THR A 45 -13.77 -5.47 -1.36
N ASP A 46 -13.48 -5.53 -0.06
CA ASP A 46 -14.37 -6.12 0.93
C ASP A 46 -15.66 -5.30 1.09
N LEU A 47 -15.57 -3.96 1.03
CA LEU A 47 -16.73 -3.07 1.07
C LEU A 47 -17.59 -3.21 -0.19
N GLU A 48 -16.98 -3.33 -1.36
CA GLU A 48 -17.69 -3.49 -2.64
C GLU A 48 -18.39 -4.86 -2.71
N THR A 49 -17.66 -5.95 -2.46
CA THR A 49 -18.24 -7.30 -2.47
C THR A 49 -19.27 -7.50 -1.36
N GLY A 50 -19.15 -6.78 -0.24
CA GLY A 50 -20.15 -6.68 0.81
C GLY A 50 -21.35 -5.76 0.51
N GLY A 51 -21.39 -5.15 -0.68
CA GLY A 51 -22.48 -4.28 -1.16
C GLY A 51 -22.57 -2.93 -0.45
N LYS A 52 -21.50 -2.47 0.21
CA LYS A 52 -21.45 -1.18 0.93
C LYS A 52 -21.11 0.00 0.04
N ILE A 53 -20.39 -0.24 -1.05
CA ILE A 53 -20.06 0.75 -2.06
C ILE A 53 -20.32 0.19 -3.46
N LEU A 54 -20.51 1.08 -4.43
CA LEU A 54 -20.71 0.68 -5.82
C LEU A 54 -19.41 0.23 -6.48
N PRO A 55 -19.46 -0.68 -7.48
CA PRO A 55 -18.28 -1.11 -8.23
C PRO A 55 -17.49 0.06 -8.84
N GLU A 56 -18.18 1.07 -9.39
CA GLU A 56 -17.54 2.23 -9.99
C GLU A 56 -16.82 3.10 -8.95
N GLU A 57 -17.36 3.18 -7.74
CA GLU A 57 -16.72 3.91 -6.64
C GLU A 57 -15.48 3.18 -6.15
N ALA A 58 -15.56 1.86 -5.97
CA ALA A 58 -14.41 1.03 -5.63
C ALA A 58 -13.28 1.16 -6.67
N TYR A 59 -13.63 1.09 -7.95
CA TYR A 59 -12.68 1.27 -9.06
C TYR A 59 -11.99 2.63 -9.01
N ARG A 60 -12.74 3.72 -8.80
CA ARG A 60 -12.17 5.08 -8.69
C ARG A 60 -11.17 5.18 -7.53
N GLN A 61 -11.53 4.65 -6.36
CA GLN A 61 -10.67 4.69 -5.18
C GLN A 61 -9.38 3.88 -5.39
N ILE A 62 -9.48 2.66 -5.91
CA ILE A 62 -8.31 1.81 -6.21
C ILE A 62 -7.39 2.50 -7.23
N LYS A 63 -7.96 3.13 -8.27
CA LYS A 63 -7.19 3.88 -9.27
C LYS A 63 -6.45 5.07 -8.65
N ALA A 64 -7.07 5.78 -7.71
CA ALA A 64 -6.41 6.87 -6.99
C ALA A 64 -5.23 6.36 -6.15
N LEU A 65 -5.42 5.26 -5.41
CA LEU A 65 -4.37 4.61 -4.62
C LEU A 65 -3.20 4.14 -5.50
N TRP A 66 -3.48 3.55 -6.65
CA TRP A 66 -2.46 3.13 -7.62
C TRP A 66 -1.66 4.32 -8.14
N THR A 67 -2.33 5.44 -8.42
CA THR A 67 -1.67 6.68 -8.85
C THR A 67 -0.73 7.22 -7.77
N GLN A 68 -1.15 7.18 -6.50
CA GLN A 68 -0.32 7.58 -5.36
C GLN A 68 0.90 6.66 -5.21
N LEU A 69 0.71 5.34 -5.27
CA LEU A 69 1.80 4.37 -5.16
C LEU A 69 2.83 4.56 -6.28
N ASN A 70 2.38 4.74 -7.53
CA ASN A 70 3.27 4.99 -8.66
C ASN A 70 4.06 6.29 -8.51
N ARG A 71 3.45 7.34 -7.97
CA ARG A 71 4.15 8.59 -7.68
C ARG A 71 5.26 8.35 -6.66
N SER A 72 4.93 7.70 -5.54
CA SER A 72 5.91 7.36 -4.51
C SER A 72 7.06 6.50 -5.06
N LYS A 73 6.78 5.53 -5.95
CA LYS A 73 7.81 4.72 -6.60
C LYS A 73 8.85 5.59 -7.33
N LYS A 74 8.38 6.58 -8.10
CA LYS A 74 9.22 7.51 -8.87
C LYS A 74 10.00 8.44 -7.94
N GLU A 75 9.34 9.03 -6.95
CA GLU A 75 9.98 9.93 -5.98
C GLU A 75 11.09 9.24 -5.18
N LEU A 76 10.98 7.93 -4.99
CA LEU A 76 11.98 7.09 -4.31
C LEU A 76 13.02 6.47 -5.27
N GLY A 77 12.97 6.78 -6.58
CA GLY A 77 13.92 6.25 -7.57
C GLY A 77 13.86 4.73 -7.77
N ILE A 78 12.77 4.08 -7.36
CA ILE A 78 12.66 2.62 -7.39
C ILE A 78 12.50 2.13 -8.83
N GLY A 79 13.51 1.40 -9.31
CA GLY A 79 13.54 0.83 -10.67
C GLY A 79 14.13 1.75 -11.75
N GLU A 80 14.57 2.96 -11.40
CA GLU A 80 15.20 3.90 -12.34
C GLU A 80 16.68 3.56 -12.64
N ASN A 81 17.29 2.63 -11.89
CA ASN A 81 18.67 2.15 -12.10
C ASN A 81 18.75 0.88 -12.97
N THR A 82 17.72 0.54 -13.75
CA THR A 82 17.83 -0.57 -14.70
C THR A 82 18.59 -0.07 -15.93
N PRO A 83 19.77 -0.62 -16.28
CA PRO A 83 20.40 -0.31 -17.56
C PRO A 83 19.39 -0.60 -18.68
N PRO A 84 19.35 0.19 -19.77
CA PRO A 84 18.52 -0.16 -20.91
C PRO A 84 18.89 -1.58 -21.32
N GLU A 85 17.89 -2.46 -21.42
CA GLU A 85 18.08 -3.81 -21.96
C GLU A 85 18.78 -3.65 -23.31
N ALA A 86 20.02 -4.15 -23.39
CA ALA A 86 20.78 -4.18 -24.61
C ALA A 86 20.03 -5.11 -25.59
N ASN A 87 19.42 -4.50 -26.60
CA ASN A 87 18.98 -5.17 -27.83
C ASN A 87 19.92 -4.77 -28.96
#